data_AF-A0A356D9W4-F1
#
_entry.id   AF-A0A356D9W4-F1
#
_cell.length_a   1.000
_cell.length_b   1.000
_cell.length_c   1.000
_cell.angle_alpha   90.00
_cell.angle_beta   90.00
_cell.angle_gamma   90.00
#
_symmetry.space_group_name_H-M   'P 1'
#
loop_
_entity.id
_entity.type
_entity.pdbx_description
1 polymer ?
#
loop_
_entity_poly.entity_id
_entity_poly.type
_entity_poly.pdbx_seq_one_letter_code
_entity_poly.pdbx_strand_id
1 'polypeptide(L)'
;MKINILCVCLYLIVITLFESTSAWAASVYPKRVGNYYSCRLEDNGNNTSKATLSIDYMAYRGDYSLTSRAIAVVFYNFSGKPIGRNLQPSSVILDGVKATTVHTIREVQYYRASLSKVWKNTDYFAAEIVIDNISNKYFKDWPAMSVGLADQDSRGDFYVNNTGVAYLTFDKTTDSCWLVEPEDPPPPEQQITFNFDLPQRWDLKTIKPGKSVINLSGTGNNPFCINYNGMETADNKFILMVNSDSEKNNTFNLRNQNDVSKEIQYQLRLNNGSNVLRFPAIAGRSYSFDKNATQVCFLPIFDIDAGSSPQAGNYKDVLNFNIIVKP
;
A
#
# COMPACT_ATOMS: atom_id res chain seq x y z
N MET A 1 75.73 -22.92 -12.33
CA MET A 1 74.94 -21.75 -11.85
C MET A 1 73.46 -22.12 -11.92
N LYS A 2 72.90 -22.64 -10.82
CA LYS A 2 71.50 -23.08 -10.76
C LYS A 2 70.63 -21.85 -10.45
N ILE A 3 70.00 -21.28 -11.47
CA ILE A 3 69.02 -20.21 -11.30
C ILE A 3 67.77 -20.84 -10.67
N ASN A 4 67.42 -20.37 -9.48
CA ASN A 4 66.28 -20.84 -8.69
C ASN A 4 64.98 -20.55 -9.43
N ILE A 5 64.42 -21.57 -10.08
CA ILE A 5 63.12 -21.55 -10.77
C ILE A 5 61.98 -21.11 -9.83
N LEU A 6 62.13 -21.32 -8.52
CA LEU A 6 61.18 -20.87 -7.51
C LEU A 6 61.04 -19.33 -7.43
N CYS A 7 62.09 -18.58 -7.76
CA CYS A 7 62.11 -17.12 -7.63
C CYS A 7 61.42 -16.43 -8.81
N VAL A 8 61.47 -17.04 -10.01
CA VAL A 8 60.82 -16.52 -11.22
C VAL A 8 59.30 -16.72 -11.17
N CYS A 9 58.82 -17.84 -10.61
CA CYS A 9 57.38 -18.07 -10.45
C CYS A 9 56.74 -17.16 -9.39
N LEU A 10 57.45 -16.82 -8.30
CA LEU A 10 56.92 -15.88 -7.30
C LEU A 10 56.80 -14.45 -7.86
N TYR A 11 57.74 -14.03 -8.72
CA TYR A 11 57.71 -12.69 -9.32
C TYR A 11 56.55 -12.53 -10.33
N LEU A 12 56.22 -13.59 -11.09
CA LEU A 12 55.08 -13.60 -12.02
C LEU A 12 53.71 -13.59 -11.32
N ILE A 13 53.58 -14.21 -10.14
CA ILE A 13 52.33 -14.20 -9.37
C ILE A 13 52.10 -12.84 -8.68
N VAL A 14 53.16 -12.11 -8.33
CA VAL A 14 53.02 -10.77 -7.75
C VAL A 14 52.62 -9.73 -8.81
N ILE A 15 53.03 -9.87 -10.07
CA ILE A 15 52.66 -8.93 -11.14
C ILE A 15 51.18 -9.09 -11.56
N THR A 16 50.59 -10.29 -11.48
CA THR A 16 49.17 -10.49 -11.80
C THR A 16 48.21 -10.05 -10.68
N LEU A 17 48.71 -9.79 -9.47
CA LEU A 17 47.91 -9.28 -8.35
C LEU A 17 47.79 -7.74 -8.32
N PHE A 18 48.47 -7.02 -9.22
CA PHE A 18 48.41 -5.55 -9.31
C PHE A 18 47.70 -5.02 -10.57
N GLU A 19 47.05 -5.88 -11.37
CA GLU A 19 46.02 -5.42 -12.30
C GLU A 19 44.68 -5.24 -11.58
N SER A 20 44.68 -4.39 -10.55
CA SER A 20 43.45 -3.75 -10.08
C SER A 20 43.04 -2.77 -11.18
N THR A 21 42.19 -3.22 -12.10
CA THR A 21 41.44 -2.30 -12.95
C THR A 21 40.67 -1.37 -12.01
N SER A 22 40.79 -0.06 -12.25
CA SER A 22 39.96 0.91 -11.55
C SER A 22 38.50 0.55 -11.82
N ALA A 23 37.77 0.16 -10.78
CA ALA A 23 36.32 0.09 -10.86
C ALA A 23 35.84 1.54 -10.96
N TRP A 24 35.52 1.99 -12.17
CA TRP A 24 34.88 3.30 -12.37
C TRP A 24 33.49 3.22 -11.74
N ALA A 25 33.39 3.74 -10.51
CA ALA A 25 32.11 3.87 -9.84
C ALA A 25 31.35 5.03 -10.49
N ALA A 26 30.24 4.73 -11.16
CA ALA A 26 29.32 5.75 -11.64
C ALA A 26 28.81 6.57 -10.45
N SER A 27 28.98 7.88 -10.49
CA SER A 27 28.47 8.78 -9.46
C SER A 27 27.07 9.28 -9.82
N VAL A 28 26.29 9.64 -8.80
CA VAL A 28 24.93 10.19 -8.96
C VAL A 28 24.90 11.61 -8.41
N TYR A 29 24.50 12.56 -9.24
CA TYR A 29 24.46 13.98 -8.90
C TYR A 29 23.06 14.56 -9.07
N PRO A 30 22.57 15.40 -8.14
CA PRO A 30 21.32 16.11 -8.32
C PRO A 30 21.48 17.23 -9.36
N LYS A 31 20.57 17.30 -10.32
CA LYS A 31 20.54 18.36 -11.36
C LYS A 31 19.12 18.56 -11.85
N ARG A 32 18.76 19.75 -12.33
CA ARG A 32 17.48 19.91 -13.03
C ARG A 32 17.56 19.26 -14.41
N VAL A 33 16.84 18.16 -14.58
CA VAL A 33 16.85 17.33 -15.81
C VAL A 33 15.56 17.54 -16.62
N GLY A 34 14.43 17.71 -15.94
CA GLY A 34 13.13 17.80 -16.60
C GLY A 34 12.01 18.25 -15.68
N ASN A 35 10.80 18.31 -16.24
CA ASN A 35 9.56 18.53 -15.50
C ASN A 35 8.59 17.37 -15.74
N TYR A 36 7.65 17.20 -14.81
CA TYR A 36 6.60 16.20 -14.87
C TYR A 36 5.24 16.87 -15.03
N TYR A 37 4.36 16.27 -15.82
CA TYR A 37 3.00 16.74 -16.05
C TYR A 37 2.01 15.71 -15.54
N SER A 38 1.52 14.79 -16.37
CA SER A 38 0.57 13.76 -15.94
C SER A 38 1.28 12.46 -15.57
N CYS A 39 0.73 11.76 -14.57
CA CYS A 39 1.22 10.46 -14.11
C CYS A 39 0.05 9.52 -13.88
N ARG A 40 0.21 8.27 -14.31
CA ARG A 40 -0.78 7.21 -14.11
C ARG A 40 -0.11 5.87 -13.91
N LEU A 41 -0.58 5.11 -12.93
CA LEU A 41 -0.28 3.69 -12.74
C LEU A 41 -1.60 2.92 -12.81
N GLU A 42 -1.67 1.92 -13.67
CA GLU A 42 -2.88 1.13 -13.90
C GLU A 42 -2.58 -0.37 -13.92
N ASP A 43 -3.51 -1.17 -13.38
CA ASP A 43 -3.48 -2.63 -13.51
C ASP A 43 -4.08 -3.02 -14.86
N ASN A 44 -3.37 -3.86 -15.62
CA ASN A 44 -3.83 -4.36 -16.92
C ASN A 44 -4.85 -5.50 -16.79
N GLY A 45 -5.15 -6.00 -15.59
CA GLY A 45 -6.07 -7.11 -15.34
C GLY A 45 -5.50 -8.48 -15.70
N ASN A 46 -4.20 -8.57 -15.98
CA ASN A 46 -3.50 -9.78 -16.43
C ASN A 46 -2.26 -10.10 -15.58
N ASN A 47 -2.28 -9.74 -14.29
CA ASN A 47 -1.14 -9.79 -13.35
C ASN A 47 0.05 -8.89 -13.73
N THR A 48 -0.17 -7.93 -14.61
CA THR A 48 0.79 -6.88 -14.91
C THR A 48 0.15 -5.50 -14.81
N SER A 49 0.98 -4.49 -14.65
CA SER A 49 0.61 -3.08 -14.58
C SER A 49 1.39 -2.27 -15.59
N LYS A 50 0.89 -1.07 -15.85
CA LYS A 50 1.49 -0.09 -16.75
C LYS A 50 1.60 1.27 -16.05
N ALA A 51 2.76 1.90 -16.15
CA ALA A 51 2.95 3.30 -15.75
C ALA A 51 3.11 4.18 -16.98
N THR A 52 2.42 5.33 -16.99
CA THR A 52 2.50 6.32 -18.08
C THR A 52 2.75 7.70 -17.49
N LEU A 53 3.73 8.43 -18.04
CA LEU A 53 4.07 9.78 -17.61
C LEU A 53 4.24 10.71 -18.81
N SER A 54 3.67 11.91 -18.74
CA SER A 54 4.01 13.01 -19.65
C SER A 54 5.05 13.90 -19.00
N ILE A 55 6.14 14.19 -19.70
CA ILE A 55 7.30 14.91 -19.19
C ILE A 55 7.84 15.90 -20.22
N ASP A 56 8.70 16.80 -19.74
CA ASP A 56 9.66 17.50 -20.58
C ASP A 56 11.08 17.22 -20.12
N TYR A 57 11.94 16.84 -21.04
CA TYR A 57 13.37 16.91 -20.84
C TYR A 57 13.87 18.33 -21.11
N MET A 58 14.69 18.85 -20.21
CA MET A 58 15.44 20.08 -20.45
C MET A 58 16.62 19.83 -21.38
N ALA A 59 17.04 20.88 -22.08
CA ALA A 59 18.28 20.84 -22.84
C ALA A 59 19.45 20.45 -21.92
N TYR A 60 20.21 19.44 -22.33
CA TYR A 60 21.33 18.93 -21.58
C TYR A 60 22.46 19.98 -21.52
N ARG A 61 22.91 20.29 -20.31
CA ARG A 61 23.99 21.27 -20.05
C ARG A 61 25.01 20.69 -19.07
N GLY A 62 25.73 19.66 -19.47
CA GLY A 62 26.81 19.06 -18.66
C GLY A 62 28.19 19.34 -19.26
N ASP A 63 29.23 19.21 -18.42
CA ASP A 63 30.62 19.43 -18.83
C ASP A 63 31.14 18.35 -19.80
N TYR A 64 30.46 17.20 -19.84
CA TYR A 64 30.79 16.05 -20.68
C TYR A 64 29.64 15.76 -21.63
N SER A 65 29.92 15.13 -22.78
CA SER A 65 28.89 14.79 -23.76
C SER A 65 27.84 13.84 -23.17
N LEU A 66 26.56 14.06 -23.50
CA LEU A 66 25.48 13.16 -23.14
C LEU A 66 25.65 11.80 -23.85
N THR A 67 25.70 10.73 -23.06
CA THR A 67 25.65 9.35 -23.56
C THR A 67 24.20 8.91 -23.81
N SER A 68 23.31 9.24 -22.88
CA SER A 68 21.89 8.90 -22.95
C SER A 68 21.11 9.67 -21.88
N ARG A 69 19.90 10.11 -22.17
CA ARG A 69 18.81 10.26 -21.20
C ARG A 69 18.62 8.93 -20.49
N ALA A 70 18.13 8.96 -19.27
CA ALA A 70 17.87 7.78 -18.47
C ALA A 70 16.60 7.93 -17.66
N ILE A 71 15.89 6.83 -17.46
CA ILE A 71 14.71 6.76 -16.59
C ILE A 71 15.10 5.97 -15.35
N ALA A 72 15.01 6.60 -14.18
CA ALA A 72 15.19 5.94 -12.91
C ALA A 72 13.87 5.30 -12.47
N VAL A 73 13.89 4.04 -12.05
CA VAL A 73 12.72 3.32 -11.54
C VAL A 73 13.03 2.79 -10.15
N VAL A 74 12.11 3.03 -9.22
CA VAL A 74 12.23 2.63 -7.82
C VAL A 74 10.96 1.91 -7.38
N PHE A 75 11.14 0.74 -6.77
CA PHE A 75 10.11 0.01 -6.04
C PHE A 75 10.41 0.04 -4.55
N TYR A 76 9.41 -0.29 -3.74
CA TYR A 76 9.49 -0.16 -2.29
C TYR A 76 9.15 -1.47 -1.59
N ASN A 77 9.78 -1.69 -0.43
CA ASN A 77 9.34 -2.72 0.50
C ASN A 77 8.20 -2.22 1.40
N PHE A 78 7.69 -3.09 2.28
CA PHE A 78 6.60 -2.78 3.21
C PHE A 78 6.88 -1.59 4.15
N SER A 79 8.16 -1.24 4.37
CA SER A 79 8.59 -0.10 5.19
C SER A 79 8.80 1.19 4.38
N GLY A 80 8.43 1.20 3.10
CA GLY A 80 8.65 2.34 2.20
C GLY A 80 10.10 2.54 1.79
N LYS A 81 10.98 1.56 1.99
CA LYS A 81 12.40 1.68 1.60
C LYS A 81 12.64 1.18 0.17
N PRO A 82 13.46 1.89 -0.62
CA PRO A 82 13.82 1.46 -1.98
C PRO A 82 14.32 0.02 -2.01
N ILE A 83 13.91 -0.72 -3.03
CA ILE A 83 14.41 -2.07 -3.31
C ILE A 83 14.76 -2.22 -4.79
N GLY A 84 15.89 -2.89 -5.05
CA GLY A 84 16.30 -3.23 -6.40
C GLY A 84 15.39 -4.28 -7.03
N ARG A 85 14.58 -3.88 -8.01
CA ARG A 85 13.78 -4.77 -8.84
C ARG A 85 14.03 -4.47 -10.31
N ASN A 86 14.55 -5.44 -11.03
CA ASN A 86 14.88 -5.25 -12.44
C ASN A 86 13.67 -5.60 -13.30
N LEU A 87 13.17 -4.61 -14.02
CA LEU A 87 12.35 -4.80 -15.21
C LEU A 87 13.24 -5.17 -16.40
N GLN A 88 12.66 -5.85 -17.39
CA GLN A 88 13.32 -6.00 -18.68
C GLN A 88 13.55 -4.61 -19.28
N PRO A 89 14.75 -4.29 -19.83
CA PRO A 89 14.99 -2.96 -20.38
C PRO A 89 13.95 -2.54 -21.42
N SER A 90 13.50 -3.49 -22.24
CA SER A 90 12.48 -3.27 -23.27
C SER A 90 11.09 -2.90 -22.75
N SER A 91 10.84 -3.02 -21.44
CA SER A 91 9.60 -2.56 -20.79
C SER A 91 9.58 -1.05 -20.60
N VAL A 92 10.73 -0.37 -20.58
CA VAL A 92 10.79 1.09 -20.39
C VAL A 92 10.96 1.76 -21.74
N ILE A 93 10.02 2.64 -22.08
CA ILE A 93 9.88 3.27 -23.38
C ILE A 93 9.89 4.78 -23.16
N LEU A 94 10.72 5.49 -23.93
CA LEU A 94 10.75 6.95 -24.00
C LEU A 94 10.35 7.35 -25.41
N ASP A 95 9.24 8.07 -25.55
CA ASP A 95 8.67 8.56 -26.81
C ASP A 95 8.63 7.47 -27.90
N GLY A 96 8.03 6.32 -27.55
CA GLY A 96 7.93 5.15 -28.42
C GLY A 96 9.21 4.32 -28.60
N VAL A 97 10.37 4.76 -28.08
CA VAL A 97 11.64 4.04 -28.21
C VAL A 97 12.03 3.32 -26.92
N LYS A 98 12.18 2.00 -27.02
CA LYS A 98 12.57 1.12 -25.90
C LYS A 98 13.99 1.38 -25.40
N ALA A 99 14.18 1.29 -24.08
CA ALA A 99 15.49 1.17 -23.49
C ALA A 99 16.13 -0.18 -23.87
N THR A 100 17.46 -0.18 -23.98
CA THR A 100 18.23 -1.38 -24.38
C THR A 100 19.10 -1.91 -23.26
N THR A 101 19.35 -1.08 -22.24
CA THR A 101 20.22 -1.42 -21.11
C THR A 101 19.64 -0.86 -19.81
N VAL A 102 19.98 -1.51 -18.71
CA VAL A 102 19.68 -1.05 -17.35
C VAL A 102 20.98 -1.02 -16.54
N HIS A 103 21.14 0.00 -15.71
CA HIS A 103 22.25 0.15 -14.77
C HIS A 103 21.67 0.25 -13.36
N THR A 104 22.18 -0.58 -12.45
CA THR A 104 21.78 -0.53 -11.04
C THR A 104 22.79 0.29 -10.28
N ILE A 105 22.34 1.36 -9.62
CA ILE A 105 23.14 2.09 -8.63
C ILE A 105 22.37 2.07 -7.33
N ARG A 106 22.94 1.40 -6.32
CA ARG A 106 22.23 1.07 -5.07
C ARG A 106 20.94 0.30 -5.39
N GLU A 107 19.79 0.74 -4.88
CA GLU A 107 18.48 0.11 -5.11
C GLU A 107 17.72 0.69 -6.31
N VAL A 108 18.30 1.66 -7.03
CA VAL A 108 17.65 2.37 -8.14
C VAL A 108 18.08 1.79 -9.49
N GLN A 109 17.10 1.57 -10.37
CA GLN A 109 17.33 1.05 -11.73
C GLN A 109 17.29 2.19 -12.77
N TYR A 110 18.36 2.37 -13.53
CA TYR A 110 18.48 3.39 -14.57
C TYR A 110 18.42 2.77 -15.96
N TYR A 111 17.32 3.01 -16.66
CA TYR A 111 17.06 2.51 -18.00
C TYR A 111 17.52 3.50 -19.06
N ARG A 112 18.23 3.02 -20.09
CA ARG A 112 18.86 3.88 -21.12
C ARG A 112 19.02 3.17 -22.48
N ALA A 113 19.24 3.95 -23.55
CA ALA A 113 19.57 3.43 -24.87
C ALA A 113 20.55 4.34 -25.65
N SER A 114 21.84 4.07 -25.52
CA SER A 114 22.92 4.92 -26.06
C SER A 114 23.07 4.96 -27.59
N LEU A 115 22.28 4.18 -28.34
CA LEU A 115 22.30 4.20 -29.80
C LEU A 115 21.06 4.89 -30.41
N SER A 116 20.09 5.27 -29.58
CA SER A 116 18.86 5.91 -30.06
C SER A 116 18.98 7.44 -30.11
N LYS A 117 18.46 8.05 -31.17
CA LYS A 117 18.40 9.52 -31.28
C LYS A 117 17.52 10.16 -30.20
N VAL A 118 16.39 9.54 -29.85
CA VAL A 118 15.48 10.03 -28.80
C VAL A 118 16.19 10.06 -27.45
N TRP A 119 16.84 8.95 -27.11
CA TRP A 119 17.57 8.83 -25.85
C TRP A 119 18.86 9.65 -25.84
N LYS A 120 19.42 10.05 -26.98
CA LYS A 120 20.59 10.95 -27.04
C LYS A 120 20.22 12.41 -27.27
N ASN A 121 18.95 12.75 -27.30
CA ASN A 121 18.51 14.10 -27.63
C ASN A 121 19.00 15.07 -26.56
N THR A 122 19.92 15.97 -26.91
CA THR A 122 20.45 16.98 -26.01
C THR A 122 19.59 18.23 -25.93
N ASP A 123 18.64 18.40 -26.85
CA ASP A 123 17.75 19.56 -26.86
C ASP A 123 16.62 19.39 -25.85
N TYR A 124 15.86 20.47 -25.65
CA TYR A 124 14.59 20.40 -24.93
C TYR A 124 13.56 19.66 -25.79
N PHE A 125 12.79 18.77 -25.17
CA PHE A 125 11.66 18.12 -25.84
C PHE A 125 10.63 17.60 -24.84
N ALA A 126 9.37 17.65 -25.24
CA ALA A 126 8.28 16.94 -24.58
C ALA A 126 8.33 15.46 -24.97
N ALA A 127 8.01 14.58 -24.03
CA ALA A 127 8.03 13.14 -24.25
C ALA A 127 7.00 12.41 -23.37
N GLU A 128 6.63 11.22 -23.81
CA GLU A 128 5.91 10.26 -22.99
C GLU A 128 6.88 9.16 -22.51
N ILE A 129 6.80 8.82 -21.22
CA ILE A 129 7.40 7.61 -20.67
C ILE A 129 6.31 6.58 -20.50
N VAL A 130 6.54 5.38 -21.03
CA VAL A 130 5.70 4.21 -20.78
C VAL A 130 6.56 3.13 -20.17
N ILE A 131 6.14 2.60 -19.02
CA ILE A 131 6.72 1.41 -18.40
C ILE A 131 5.65 0.32 -18.43
N ASP A 132 5.85 -0.68 -19.27
CA ASP A 132 4.84 -1.71 -19.55
C ASP A 132 5.26 -3.09 -19.03
N ASN A 133 4.26 -3.97 -18.83
CA ASN A 133 4.43 -5.33 -18.32
C ASN A 133 5.14 -5.40 -16.96
N ILE A 134 4.83 -4.45 -16.06
CA ILE A 134 5.34 -4.47 -14.69
C ILE A 134 4.61 -5.57 -13.92
N SER A 135 5.32 -6.56 -13.39
CA SER A 135 4.65 -7.65 -12.66
C SER A 135 3.99 -7.15 -11.38
N ASN A 136 2.70 -7.48 -11.17
CA ASN A 136 1.95 -7.04 -9.99
C ASN A 136 2.54 -7.51 -8.66
N LYS A 137 3.38 -8.57 -8.70
CA LYS A 137 4.14 -9.04 -7.53
C LYS A 137 5.05 -7.97 -6.91
N TYR A 138 5.48 -6.97 -7.69
CA TYR A 138 6.32 -5.87 -7.19
C TYR A 138 5.55 -4.84 -6.37
N PHE A 139 4.22 -4.86 -6.43
CA PHE A 139 3.33 -3.95 -5.71
C PHE A 139 2.68 -4.59 -4.48
N LYS A 140 2.99 -5.86 -4.17
CA LYS A 140 2.35 -6.61 -3.09
C LYS A 140 2.61 -5.98 -1.71
N ASP A 141 3.85 -5.58 -1.45
CA ASP A 141 4.25 -5.04 -0.16
C ASP A 141 4.03 -3.52 -0.08
N TRP A 142 4.08 -2.85 -1.23
CA TRP A 142 3.93 -1.41 -1.35
C TRP A 142 3.27 -1.10 -2.71
N PRO A 143 1.96 -0.77 -2.75
CA PRO A 143 1.21 -0.59 -4.00
C PRO A 143 1.48 0.76 -4.69
N ALA A 144 2.76 1.09 -4.84
CA ALA A 144 3.25 2.29 -5.50
C ALA A 144 4.67 2.10 -6.05
N MET A 145 5.07 2.99 -6.95
CA MET A 145 6.43 3.07 -7.47
C MET A 145 6.83 4.53 -7.72
N SER A 146 8.13 4.76 -7.89
CA SER A 146 8.64 6.07 -8.31
C SER A 146 9.38 6.01 -9.63
N VAL A 147 9.23 7.08 -10.42
CA VAL A 147 9.89 7.26 -11.72
C VAL A 147 10.65 8.59 -11.74
N GLY A 148 11.96 8.51 -11.84
CA GLY A 148 12.90 9.63 -11.91
C GLY A 148 13.35 9.93 -13.34
N LEU A 149 13.58 11.21 -13.64
CA LEU A 149 14.30 11.61 -14.85
C LEU A 149 15.78 11.72 -14.55
N ALA A 150 16.60 11.20 -15.46
CA ALA A 150 18.05 11.29 -15.35
C ALA A 150 18.71 11.50 -16.72
N ASP A 151 19.97 11.90 -16.67
CA ASP A 151 20.91 11.94 -17.79
C ASP A 151 22.15 11.13 -17.42
N GLN A 152 22.80 10.52 -18.40
CA GLN A 152 24.11 9.89 -18.24
C GLN A 152 25.13 10.53 -19.18
N ASP A 153 26.26 10.95 -18.65
CA ASP A 153 27.36 11.50 -19.46
C ASP A 153 28.35 10.45 -19.97
N SER A 154 29.37 10.89 -20.69
CA SER A 154 30.42 10.02 -21.27
C SER A 154 31.41 9.45 -20.26
N ARG A 155 31.42 9.93 -19.01
CA ARG A 155 32.18 9.30 -17.91
C ARG A 155 31.40 8.18 -17.23
N GLY A 156 30.10 8.10 -17.52
CA GLY A 156 29.18 7.14 -16.92
C GLY A 156 28.46 7.69 -15.69
N ASP A 157 28.66 8.97 -15.36
CA ASP A 157 27.97 9.62 -14.25
C ASP A 157 26.50 9.86 -14.59
N PHE A 158 25.64 9.73 -13.58
CA PHE A 158 24.22 9.99 -13.69
C PHE A 158 23.87 11.32 -13.03
N TYR A 159 23.07 12.13 -13.72
CA TYR A 159 22.49 13.36 -13.19
C TYR A 159 21.00 13.13 -13.04
N VAL A 160 20.48 13.17 -11.81
CA VAL A 160 19.08 12.85 -11.50
C VAL A 160 18.33 14.13 -11.17
N ASN A 161 17.07 14.18 -11.60
CA ASN A 161 16.24 15.35 -11.43
C ASN A 161 16.16 15.80 -9.96
N ASN A 162 16.58 17.02 -9.68
CA ASN A 162 16.66 17.55 -8.32
C ASN A 162 15.31 18.06 -7.77
N THR A 163 14.24 18.06 -8.57
CA THR A 163 12.89 18.40 -8.10
C THR A 163 12.15 17.20 -7.50
N GLY A 164 12.81 16.05 -7.38
CA GLY A 164 12.24 14.79 -6.91
C GLY A 164 11.88 13.83 -8.03
N VAL A 165 11.25 12.72 -7.64
CA VAL A 165 10.76 11.67 -8.53
C VAL A 165 9.24 11.63 -8.55
N ALA A 166 8.63 11.27 -9.67
CA ALA A 166 7.19 11.09 -9.74
C ALA A 166 6.78 9.82 -9.00
N TYR A 167 5.93 9.95 -7.99
CA TYR A 167 5.36 8.87 -7.20
C TYR A 167 3.99 8.49 -7.75
N LEU A 168 3.82 7.22 -8.10
CA LEU A 168 2.61 6.71 -8.74
C LEU A 168 1.95 5.64 -7.86
N THR A 169 0.65 5.80 -7.63
CA THR A 169 -0.23 4.87 -6.91
C THR A 169 -1.39 4.46 -7.82
N PHE A 170 -1.96 3.27 -7.64
CA PHE A 170 -3.10 2.81 -8.46
C PHE A 170 -4.35 3.70 -8.35
N ASP A 171 -4.57 4.28 -7.17
CA ASP A 171 -5.80 5.03 -6.87
C ASP A 171 -5.76 6.50 -7.31
N LYS A 172 -4.63 6.98 -7.82
CA LYS A 172 -4.43 8.39 -8.19
C LYS A 172 -4.05 8.49 -9.65
N THR A 173 -5.03 8.87 -10.47
CA THR A 173 -4.77 9.46 -11.78
C THR A 173 -4.91 10.96 -11.64
N THR A 174 -3.82 11.69 -11.85
CA THR A 174 -3.79 13.14 -11.62
C THR A 174 -3.28 13.87 -12.85
N ASP A 175 -3.85 15.05 -13.09
CA ASP A 175 -3.37 15.98 -14.13
C ASP A 175 -1.96 16.53 -13.81
N SER A 176 -1.46 16.30 -12.59
CA SER A 176 -0.12 16.66 -12.12
C SER A 176 0.53 15.50 -11.36
N CYS A 177 1.80 15.19 -11.62
CA CYS A 177 2.54 14.16 -10.91
C CYS A 177 2.87 14.56 -9.47
N TRP A 178 2.66 13.66 -8.51
CA TRP A 178 3.11 13.86 -7.13
C TRP A 178 4.62 13.62 -7.03
N LEU A 179 5.39 14.66 -6.70
CA LEU A 179 6.84 14.55 -6.56
C LEU A 179 7.24 14.31 -5.11
N VAL A 180 8.13 13.33 -4.90
CA VAL A 180 8.60 12.93 -3.56
C VAL A 180 10.11 12.69 -3.57
N GLU A 181 10.70 12.64 -2.38
CA GLU A 181 12.03 12.06 -2.22
C GLU A 181 11.93 10.53 -2.26
N PRO A 182 12.72 9.84 -3.10
CA PRO A 182 12.59 8.40 -3.25
C PRO A 182 12.96 7.61 -1.99
N GLU A 183 13.72 8.17 -1.05
CA GLU A 183 14.15 7.47 0.18
C GLU A 183 13.13 7.55 1.32
N ASP A 184 12.13 8.43 1.19
CA ASP A 184 11.06 8.68 2.16
C ASP A 184 9.71 8.90 1.44
N PRO A 185 9.19 7.88 0.72
CA PRO A 185 7.92 8.00 0.04
C PRO A 185 6.76 8.03 1.06
N PRO A 186 5.70 8.81 0.79
CA PRO A 186 4.50 8.79 1.59
C PRO A 186 3.82 7.40 1.47
N PRO A 187 3.31 6.82 2.57
CA PRO A 187 2.62 5.54 2.53
C PRO A 187 1.46 5.58 1.52
N PRO A 188 1.34 4.60 0.62
CA PRO A 188 0.19 4.51 -0.25
C PRO A 188 -1.05 4.23 0.60
N GLU A 189 -2.20 4.73 0.15
CA GLU A 189 -3.47 4.47 0.83
C GLU A 189 -3.71 2.95 0.85
N GLN A 190 -3.59 2.33 2.02
CA GLN A 190 -3.89 0.91 2.18
C GLN A 190 -5.41 0.74 2.12
N GLN A 191 -5.91 0.13 1.05
CA GLN A 191 -7.31 -0.28 0.99
C GLN A 191 -7.51 -1.55 1.82
N ILE A 192 -7.88 -1.38 3.09
CA ILE A 192 -8.29 -2.51 3.94
C ILE A 192 -9.77 -2.77 3.70
N THR A 193 -10.08 -3.92 3.12
CA THR A 193 -11.49 -4.30 2.86
C THR A 193 -12.03 -5.19 3.96
N PHE A 194 -13.20 -4.83 4.49
CA PHE A 194 -13.97 -5.65 5.43
C PHE A 194 -15.31 -6.03 4.81
N ASN A 195 -15.62 -7.33 4.80
CA ASN A 195 -16.92 -7.84 4.37
C ASN A 195 -17.65 -8.41 5.58
N PHE A 196 -18.80 -7.83 5.91
CA PHE A 196 -19.61 -8.26 7.05
C PHE A 196 -20.60 -9.36 6.63
N ASP A 197 -20.57 -10.46 7.35
CA ASP A 197 -21.56 -11.53 7.26
C ASP A 197 -22.32 -11.58 8.58
N LEU A 198 -23.49 -10.93 8.60
CA LEU A 198 -24.37 -10.84 9.77
C LEU A 198 -25.83 -11.01 9.35
N PRO A 199 -26.69 -11.54 10.24
CA PRO A 199 -28.11 -11.65 9.94
C PRO A 199 -28.75 -10.26 9.85
N GLN A 200 -29.69 -10.11 8.91
CA GLN A 200 -30.49 -8.89 8.75
C GLN A 200 -31.34 -8.58 9.99
N ARG A 201 -31.62 -9.59 10.84
CA ARG A 201 -32.43 -9.45 12.05
C ARG A 201 -31.97 -10.44 13.12
N TRP A 202 -31.80 -9.94 14.34
CA TRP A 202 -31.79 -10.77 15.54
C TRP A 202 -33.18 -10.80 16.16
N ASP A 203 -33.72 -12.01 16.34
CA ASP A 203 -34.96 -12.21 17.06
C ASP A 203 -34.67 -12.52 18.53
N LEU A 204 -34.98 -11.56 19.40
CA LEU A 204 -34.80 -11.68 20.85
C LEU A 204 -35.90 -12.54 21.50
N LYS A 205 -36.87 -13.05 20.75
CA LYS A 205 -38.04 -13.78 21.26
C LYS A 205 -38.81 -12.95 22.30
N THR A 206 -39.67 -13.61 23.07
CA THR A 206 -40.44 -12.97 24.13
C THR A 206 -39.54 -12.54 25.28
N ILE A 207 -39.47 -11.23 25.52
CA ILE A 207 -38.80 -10.63 26.67
C ILE A 207 -39.76 -10.66 27.87
N LYS A 208 -39.34 -11.28 28.97
CA LYS A 208 -40.11 -11.31 30.22
C LYS A 208 -39.87 -10.03 31.05
N PRO A 209 -40.81 -9.64 31.93
CA PRO A 209 -40.55 -8.58 32.91
C PRO A 209 -39.30 -8.87 33.74
N GLY A 210 -38.59 -7.81 34.09
CA GLY A 210 -37.35 -7.83 34.85
C GLY A 210 -36.10 -7.89 33.97
N LYS A 211 -34.98 -8.28 34.61
CA LYS A 211 -33.69 -8.43 33.95
C LYS A 211 -33.57 -9.81 33.32
N SER A 212 -33.06 -9.89 32.10
CA SER A 212 -32.82 -11.15 31.41
C SER A 212 -31.56 -11.08 30.55
N VAL A 213 -30.97 -12.24 30.28
CA VAL A 213 -29.84 -12.39 29.36
C VAL A 213 -30.27 -13.30 28.24
N ILE A 214 -30.18 -12.80 27.01
CA ILE A 214 -30.53 -13.55 25.80
C ILE A 214 -29.24 -13.82 25.04
N ASN A 215 -28.84 -15.08 25.04
CA ASN A 215 -27.69 -15.54 24.29
C ASN A 215 -28.18 -16.20 22.99
N LEU A 216 -27.70 -15.70 21.84
CA LEU A 216 -28.04 -16.28 20.55
C LEU A 216 -27.11 -17.45 20.16
N SER A 217 -26.22 -17.89 21.06
CA SER A 217 -25.44 -19.12 20.89
C SER A 217 -26.35 -20.36 20.93
N GLY A 218 -26.48 -21.07 19.82
CA GLY A 218 -27.22 -22.35 19.75
C GLY A 218 -28.47 -22.34 18.87
N THR A 219 -28.87 -21.19 18.33
CA THR A 219 -29.76 -21.13 17.16
C THR A 219 -28.87 -21.04 15.93
N GLY A 220 -28.63 -22.16 15.24
CA GLY A 220 -27.77 -22.18 14.05
C GLY A 220 -28.07 -21.00 13.09
N ASN A 221 -27.02 -20.24 12.76
CA ASN A 221 -26.92 -19.26 11.66
C ASN A 221 -26.96 -17.75 11.94
N ASN A 222 -26.78 -17.25 13.17
CA ASN A 222 -26.76 -15.78 13.39
C ASN A 222 -25.47 -15.17 14.00
N PRO A 223 -24.25 -15.68 13.72
CA PRO A 223 -23.03 -15.00 14.15
C PRO A 223 -22.88 -13.65 13.42
N PHE A 224 -22.22 -12.70 14.07
CA PHE A 224 -21.70 -11.49 13.42
C PHE A 224 -20.26 -11.80 13.00
N CYS A 225 -20.05 -12.07 11.72
CA CYS A 225 -18.74 -12.38 11.15
C CYS A 225 -18.19 -11.20 10.34
N ILE A 226 -16.90 -10.98 10.44
CA ILE A 226 -16.14 -10.01 9.65
C ILE A 226 -15.10 -10.80 8.88
N ASN A 227 -15.17 -10.76 7.55
CA ASN A 227 -14.17 -11.32 6.65
C ASN A 227 -13.18 -10.21 6.26
N TYR A 228 -11.90 -10.52 6.25
CA TYR A 228 -10.81 -9.57 6.02
C TYR A 228 -9.56 -10.27 5.50
N ASN A 229 -8.61 -9.51 4.95
CA ASN A 229 -7.28 -10.03 4.64
C ASN A 229 -6.34 -9.79 5.82
N GLY A 230 -5.94 -10.86 6.51
CA GLY A 230 -5.08 -10.77 7.69
C GLY A 230 -3.78 -10.01 7.44
N MET A 231 -3.17 -10.13 6.26
CA MET A 231 -1.94 -9.41 5.92
C MET A 231 -2.14 -7.89 5.84
N GLU A 232 -3.29 -7.42 5.37
CA GLU A 232 -3.63 -5.98 5.31
C GLU A 232 -3.92 -5.39 6.69
N THR A 233 -4.33 -6.23 7.65
CA THR A 233 -4.68 -5.80 9.00
C THR A 233 -3.53 -5.86 10.02
N ALA A 234 -2.41 -6.49 9.67
CA ALA A 234 -1.37 -6.91 10.62
C ALA A 234 -0.74 -5.78 11.43
N ASP A 235 -0.58 -4.60 10.83
CA ASP A 235 0.10 -3.45 11.43
C ASP A 235 -0.85 -2.33 11.86
N ASN A 236 -2.16 -2.55 11.67
CA ASN A 236 -3.20 -1.54 11.90
C ASN A 236 -3.93 -1.79 13.23
N LYS A 237 -4.33 -0.71 13.92
CA LYS A 237 -5.22 -0.79 15.08
C LYS A 237 -6.63 -0.46 14.65
N PHE A 238 -7.62 -1.23 15.10
CA PHE A 238 -9.00 -1.01 14.72
C PHE A 238 -9.85 -0.66 15.92
N ILE A 239 -10.88 0.15 15.69
CA ILE A 239 -11.96 0.38 16.65
C ILE A 239 -13.25 -0.16 16.05
N LEU A 240 -13.85 -1.11 16.76
CA LEU A 240 -15.22 -1.54 16.54
C LEU A 240 -16.17 -0.59 17.26
N MET A 241 -17.09 -0.01 16.52
CA MET A 241 -18.16 0.84 17.03
C MET A 241 -19.52 0.25 16.69
N VAL A 242 -20.46 0.35 17.62
CA VAL A 242 -21.86 -0.02 17.44
C VAL A 242 -22.68 1.15 17.93
N ASN A 243 -23.48 1.73 17.03
CA ASN A 243 -24.31 2.90 17.31
C ASN A 243 -25.78 2.60 17.02
N SER A 244 -26.68 3.28 17.70
CA SER A 244 -28.11 3.28 17.38
C SER A 244 -28.74 4.64 17.70
N ASP A 245 -29.77 5.03 16.94
CA ASP A 245 -30.62 6.19 17.22
C ASP A 245 -31.41 6.05 18.54
N SER A 246 -31.41 4.85 19.11
CA SER A 246 -32.01 4.52 20.40
C SER A 246 -31.06 4.69 21.57
N GLU A 247 -29.77 4.97 21.34
CA GLU A 247 -28.78 5.04 22.40
C GLU A 247 -29.07 6.18 23.39
N LYS A 248 -29.17 5.83 24.67
CA LYS A 248 -29.41 6.79 25.77
C LYS A 248 -28.77 6.27 27.05
N ASN A 249 -28.11 7.17 27.79
CA ASN A 249 -27.51 6.87 29.10
C ASN A 249 -26.61 5.61 29.09
N ASN A 250 -25.79 5.43 28.04
CA ASN A 250 -24.90 4.27 27.87
C ASN A 250 -25.64 2.91 27.84
N THR A 251 -26.84 2.91 27.27
CA THR A 251 -27.64 1.73 26.92
C THR A 251 -28.28 1.94 25.56
N PHE A 252 -28.59 0.86 24.86
CA PHE A 252 -29.49 0.89 23.72
C PHE A 252 -30.93 0.67 24.18
N ASN A 253 -31.89 1.07 23.36
CA ASN A 253 -33.31 0.96 23.68
C ASN A 253 -34.09 0.27 22.55
N LEU A 254 -34.73 -0.85 22.86
CA LEU A 254 -35.78 -1.39 22.01
C LEU A 254 -37.00 -0.47 22.16
N ARG A 255 -37.54 0.06 21.06
CA ARG A 255 -38.72 0.94 21.07
C ARG A 255 -39.97 0.19 20.65
N ASN A 256 -41.07 0.40 21.37
CA ASN A 256 -42.36 -0.22 21.01
C ASN A 256 -42.83 0.33 19.65
N GLN A 257 -43.31 -0.56 18.78
CA GLN A 257 -43.75 -0.21 17.44
C GLN A 257 -45.02 0.65 17.42
N ASN A 258 -45.87 0.52 18.44
CA ASN A 258 -47.14 1.24 18.55
C ASN A 258 -47.04 2.50 19.42
N ASP A 259 -46.07 2.57 20.33
CA ASP A 259 -45.82 3.73 21.20
C ASP A 259 -44.32 3.90 21.48
N VAL A 260 -43.65 4.71 20.67
CA VAL A 260 -42.19 4.91 20.75
C VAL A 260 -41.70 5.51 22.08
N SER A 261 -42.60 6.03 22.92
CA SER A 261 -42.26 6.49 24.28
C SER A 261 -41.97 5.33 25.25
N LYS A 262 -42.32 4.11 24.85
CA LYS A 262 -42.11 2.88 25.62
C LYS A 262 -40.87 2.19 25.13
N GLU A 263 -39.91 2.08 26.03
CA GLU A 263 -38.57 1.59 25.75
C GLU A 263 -38.21 0.43 26.68
N ILE A 264 -37.44 -0.52 26.17
CA ILE A 264 -36.79 -1.59 26.93
C ILE A 264 -35.29 -1.42 26.75
N GLN A 265 -34.57 -1.25 27.86
CA GLN A 265 -33.13 -1.02 27.83
C GLN A 265 -32.38 -2.33 27.57
N TYR A 266 -31.29 -2.24 26.82
CA TYR A 266 -30.38 -3.35 26.65
C TYR A 266 -28.93 -2.93 26.41
N GLN A 267 -28.02 -3.89 26.62
CA GLN A 267 -26.63 -3.81 26.21
C GLN A 267 -26.30 -5.00 25.31
N LEU A 268 -25.42 -4.78 24.33
CA LEU A 268 -24.93 -5.81 23.42
C LEU A 268 -23.52 -6.24 23.83
N ARG A 269 -23.30 -7.55 23.91
CA ARG A 269 -21.97 -8.14 24.00
C ARG A 269 -21.69 -8.98 22.76
N LEU A 270 -20.53 -8.75 22.15
CA LEU A 270 -20.00 -9.57 21.06
C LEU A 270 -18.87 -10.43 21.60
N ASN A 271 -19.04 -11.75 21.57
CA ASN A 271 -18.10 -12.70 22.13
C ASN A 271 -17.56 -13.64 21.05
N ASN A 272 -16.24 -13.69 20.84
CA ASN A 272 -15.60 -14.61 19.89
C ASN A 272 -14.81 -15.76 20.59
N GLY A 273 -15.10 -16.02 21.86
CA GLY A 273 -14.42 -17.02 22.68
C GLY A 273 -13.12 -16.52 23.33
N SER A 274 -12.37 -15.66 22.64
CA SER A 274 -11.12 -15.07 23.15
C SER A 274 -11.32 -13.67 23.74
N ASN A 275 -12.26 -12.91 23.20
CA ASN A 275 -12.56 -11.53 23.56
C ASN A 275 -14.06 -11.33 23.74
N VAL A 276 -14.43 -10.44 24.67
CA VAL A 276 -15.81 -10.00 24.89
C VAL A 276 -15.87 -8.48 24.78
N LEU A 277 -16.47 -7.99 23.70
CA LEU A 277 -16.68 -6.57 23.46
C LEU A 277 -18.07 -6.18 23.97
N ARG A 278 -18.18 -5.07 24.72
CA ARG A 278 -19.44 -4.59 25.30
C ARG A 278 -19.83 -3.23 24.73
N PHE A 279 -21.09 -3.09 24.32
CA PHE A 279 -21.68 -1.91 23.69
C PHE A 279 -23.01 -1.50 24.37
N PRO A 280 -23.35 -0.20 24.38
CA PRO A 280 -22.59 0.90 23.77
C PRO A 280 -21.27 1.19 24.48
N ALA A 281 -20.36 1.83 23.77
CA ALA A 281 -19.06 2.26 24.28
C ALA A 281 -18.72 3.59 23.61
N ILE A 282 -18.62 4.67 24.41
CA ILE A 282 -18.47 6.06 23.93
C ILE A 282 -17.32 6.23 22.93
N ALA A 283 -16.19 5.54 23.15
CA ALA A 283 -15.02 5.58 22.27
C ALA A 283 -14.88 4.34 21.37
N GLY A 284 -15.93 3.51 21.28
CA GLY A 284 -15.87 2.18 20.70
C GLY A 284 -15.00 1.22 21.51
N ARG A 285 -14.63 0.10 20.88
CA ARG A 285 -13.74 -0.92 21.45
C ARG A 285 -12.59 -1.19 20.51
N SER A 286 -11.36 -1.04 21.01
CA SER A 286 -10.19 -1.44 20.26
C SER A 286 -10.20 -2.95 20.00
N TYR A 287 -9.83 -3.33 18.78
CA TYR A 287 -9.76 -4.70 18.35
C TYR A 287 -8.58 -4.89 17.41
N SER A 288 -7.90 -6.03 17.56
CA SER A 288 -6.80 -6.44 16.70
C SER A 288 -7.24 -7.67 15.94
N PHE A 289 -7.26 -7.57 14.62
CA PHE A 289 -7.53 -8.71 13.75
C PHE A 289 -6.28 -9.59 13.67
N ASP A 290 -6.48 -10.90 13.63
CA ASP A 290 -5.36 -11.85 13.52
C ASP A 290 -4.82 -11.84 12.08
N LYS A 291 -3.53 -11.55 11.94
CA LYS A 291 -2.82 -11.51 10.65
C LYS A 291 -2.86 -12.81 9.87
N ASN A 292 -3.09 -13.94 10.54
CA ASN A 292 -3.11 -15.27 9.93
C ASN A 292 -4.53 -15.78 9.65
N ALA A 293 -5.56 -15.02 10.01
CA ALA A 293 -6.95 -15.40 9.80
C ALA A 293 -7.58 -14.56 8.68
N THR A 294 -8.63 -15.11 8.09
CA THR A 294 -9.42 -14.46 7.03
C THR A 294 -10.81 -14.06 7.50
N GLN A 295 -11.19 -14.46 8.72
CA GLN A 295 -12.50 -14.24 9.30
C GLN A 295 -12.42 -14.23 10.82
N VAL A 296 -13.23 -13.38 11.44
CA VAL A 296 -13.57 -13.48 12.86
C VAL A 296 -15.08 -13.46 13.03
N CYS A 297 -15.61 -14.31 13.91
CA CYS A 297 -17.04 -14.37 14.20
C CYS A 297 -17.32 -14.11 15.68
N PHE A 298 -18.34 -13.32 15.95
CA PHE A 298 -18.83 -13.00 17.28
C PHE A 298 -20.22 -13.57 17.49
N LEU A 299 -20.45 -14.13 18.66
CA LEU A 299 -21.75 -14.53 19.16
C LEU A 299 -22.35 -13.36 19.95
N PRO A 300 -23.50 -12.82 19.50
CA PRO A 300 -24.17 -11.72 20.17
C PRO A 300 -24.92 -12.20 21.42
N ILE A 301 -24.80 -11.43 22.50
CA ILE A 301 -25.49 -11.63 23.78
C ILE A 301 -26.14 -10.31 24.18
N PHE A 302 -27.42 -10.35 24.51
CA PHE A 302 -28.20 -9.18 24.91
C PHE A 302 -28.50 -9.24 26.39
N ASP A 303 -28.02 -8.25 27.14
CA ASP A 303 -28.40 -8.03 28.53
C ASP A 303 -29.55 -7.04 28.54
N ILE A 304 -30.74 -7.47 28.94
CA ILE A 304 -32.00 -6.73 28.79
C ILE A 304 -32.57 -6.40 30.17
N ASP A 305 -33.05 -5.17 30.33
CA ASP A 305 -33.85 -4.72 31.48
C ASP A 305 -35.21 -4.20 31.00
N ALA A 306 -36.24 -5.03 31.16
CA ALA A 306 -37.61 -4.71 30.77
C ALA A 306 -38.42 -4.03 31.88
N GLY A 307 -37.83 -3.82 33.07
CA GLY A 307 -38.56 -3.32 34.24
C GLY A 307 -39.64 -4.29 34.74
N SER A 308 -40.35 -3.92 35.81
CA SER A 308 -41.32 -4.80 36.48
C SER A 308 -42.64 -4.97 35.72
N SER A 309 -42.99 -4.03 34.83
CA SER A 309 -44.25 -4.03 34.08
C SER A 309 -44.07 -3.38 32.70
N PRO A 310 -43.33 -4.04 31.77
CA PRO A 310 -43.18 -3.52 30.41
C PRO A 310 -44.53 -3.53 29.69
N GLN A 311 -44.77 -2.50 28.87
CA GLN A 311 -45.96 -2.48 28.01
C GLN A 311 -45.92 -3.63 27.01
N ALA A 312 -47.04 -4.34 26.86
CA ALA A 312 -47.14 -5.41 25.86
C ALA A 312 -47.03 -4.83 24.44
N GLY A 313 -46.36 -5.56 23.55
CA GLY A 313 -46.23 -5.21 22.15
C GLY A 313 -44.93 -5.68 21.53
N ASN A 314 -44.75 -5.33 20.25
CA ASN A 314 -43.52 -5.60 19.52
C ASN A 314 -42.55 -4.43 19.70
N TYR A 315 -41.29 -4.74 19.93
CA TYR A 315 -40.24 -3.75 20.05
C TYR A 315 -39.15 -3.97 19.00
N LYS A 316 -38.50 -2.90 18.56
CA LYS A 316 -37.39 -2.97 17.61
C LYS A 316 -36.33 -1.92 17.90
N ASP A 317 -35.13 -2.20 17.42
CA ASP A 317 -34.01 -1.27 17.34
C ASP A 317 -33.16 -1.61 16.10
N VAL A 318 -32.35 -0.67 15.63
CA VAL A 318 -31.43 -0.84 14.50
C VAL A 318 -30.02 -0.48 14.96
N LEU A 319 -29.09 -1.42 14.81
CA LEU A 319 -27.70 -1.25 15.19
C LEU A 319 -26.83 -1.04 13.94
N ASN A 320 -25.99 -0.01 13.96
CA ASN A 320 -25.03 0.29 12.91
C ASN A 320 -23.61 -0.10 13.38
N PHE A 321 -22.99 -1.04 12.67
CA PHE A 321 -21.64 -1.53 12.96
C PHE A 321 -20.62 -0.79 12.10
N ASN A 322 -19.56 -0.27 12.71
CA ASN A 322 -18.49 0.46 12.04
C ASN A 322 -17.13 -0.09 12.47
N ILE A 323 -16.20 -0.20 11.52
CA ILE A 323 -14.78 -0.44 11.80
C ILE A 323 -14.01 0.80 11.39
N ILE A 324 -13.30 1.39 12.35
CA ILE A 324 -12.45 2.55 12.11
C ILE A 324 -10.99 2.09 12.18
N VAL A 325 -10.24 2.35 11.12
CA VAL A 325 -8.78 2.16 11.09
C VAL A 325 -8.16 3.34 11.84
N LYS A 326 -7.33 3.03 12.84
CA LYS A 326 -6.45 4.01 13.47
C LYS A 326 -5.04 3.85 12.88
N PRO A 327 -4.56 4.84 12.11
CA PRO A 327 -3.19 4.85 11.63
C PRO A 327 -2.19 4.92 12.79
#